data_AF-A0A7Z9QIV1-F1
#
_entry.id   AF-A0A7Z9QIV1-F1
#
_cell.length_a   1.000
_cell.length_b   1.000
_cell.length_c   1.000
_cell.angle_alpha   90.00
_cell.angle_beta   90.00
_cell.angle_gamma   90.00
#
_symmetry.space_group_name_H-M   'P 1'
#
loop_
_entity.id
_entity.type
_entity.pdbx_description
1 polymer ?
#
loop_
_entity_poly.entity_id
_entity_poly.type
_entity_poly.pdbx_seq_one_letter_code
_entity_poly.pdbx_strand_id
1 'polypeptide(L)'
;MLSAIGQPASGVSASASYSLTAGFLVIPDTDGDGVLDNVDNCVNDPNLLQLDTDADGQGDVCDSDNDNDGLTDMEEAILGTDPLLADTDADGLDDFTETNMDGTPTDYQVGVDTNPNNPDTDGDGLLDGVDPYPVTALDGDLAPLGAPNGVIDVADILIAQRILGGLLIATPLELAHGDMYPAGAPDGVIGIQDLIIIQNLVSP
;
A
#
# COMPACT_ATOMS: atom_id res chain seq x y z
N MET A 1 55.46 41.92 -63.59
CA MET A 1 54.91 43.26 -63.29
C MET A 1 53.83 43.10 -62.24
N LEU A 2 53.97 43.87 -61.15
CA LEU A 2 53.04 44.17 -60.06
C LEU A 2 52.71 43.14 -58.96
N SER A 3 53.17 43.49 -57.75
CA SER A 3 52.72 43.07 -56.41
C SER A 3 51.33 43.62 -56.05
N ALA A 4 50.59 42.93 -55.16
CA ALA A 4 50.04 43.49 -53.90
C ALA A 4 49.27 42.44 -53.03
N ILE A 5 49.87 42.07 -51.89
CA ILE A 5 49.39 41.93 -50.49
C ILE A 5 47.89 41.79 -50.11
N GLY A 6 47.60 40.81 -49.21
CA GLY A 6 46.47 40.73 -48.26
C GLY A 6 46.25 39.32 -47.65
N GLN A 7 46.52 39.11 -46.34
CA GLN A 7 46.52 37.83 -45.60
C GLN A 7 45.13 37.18 -45.34
N PRO A 8 45.04 35.87 -45.02
CA PRO A 8 43.81 35.19 -44.60
C PRO A 8 43.56 35.32 -43.07
N ALA A 9 42.30 35.49 -42.66
CA ALA A 9 41.91 35.43 -41.25
C ALA A 9 41.69 33.97 -40.82
N SER A 10 42.57 33.50 -39.92
CA SER A 10 42.48 32.26 -39.16
C SER A 10 41.24 32.17 -38.28
N GLY A 11 40.80 30.94 -38.05
CA GLY A 11 39.65 30.61 -37.21
C GLY A 11 39.81 30.97 -35.73
N VAL A 12 38.70 30.88 -35.01
CA VAL A 12 38.67 30.89 -33.55
C VAL A 12 37.67 29.82 -33.11
N SER A 13 38.22 28.71 -32.62
CA SER A 13 37.57 27.84 -31.64
C SER A 13 37.22 28.67 -30.42
N ALA A 14 35.93 28.76 -30.09
CA ALA A 14 35.46 29.39 -28.87
C ALA A 14 35.82 28.50 -27.66
N SER A 15 37.09 28.49 -27.28
CA SER A 15 37.50 28.12 -25.93
C SER A 15 37.07 29.27 -25.01
N ALA A 16 35.99 29.06 -24.25
CA ALA A 16 35.67 29.91 -23.12
C ALA A 16 36.79 29.75 -22.07
N SER A 17 37.74 30.66 -22.07
CA SER A 17 38.79 30.76 -21.06
C SER A 17 38.17 31.29 -19.76
N TYR A 18 37.88 30.39 -18.82
CA TYR A 18 37.62 30.74 -17.43
C TYR A 18 38.96 30.97 -16.71
N SER A 19 39.11 32.17 -16.13
CA SER A 19 40.30 32.62 -15.41
C SER A 19 40.35 32.00 -14.02
N LEU A 20 41.26 31.05 -13.80
CA LEU A 20 41.54 30.46 -12.48
C LEU A 20 42.41 31.41 -11.65
N THR A 21 41.77 32.29 -10.87
CA THR A 21 42.43 33.03 -9.78
C THR A 21 41.78 32.62 -8.46
N ALA A 22 42.60 32.06 -7.54
CA ALA A 22 42.33 31.73 -6.14
C ALA A 22 40.88 31.94 -5.64
N GLY A 23 40.15 30.83 -5.45
CA GLY A 23 38.82 30.83 -4.82
C GLY A 23 37.70 30.16 -5.63
N PHE A 24 38.01 29.36 -6.65
CA PHE A 24 36.99 28.51 -7.28
C PHE A 24 36.66 27.38 -6.31
N LEU A 25 35.59 27.57 -5.54
CA LEU A 25 34.92 26.48 -4.83
C LEU A 25 34.49 25.49 -5.93
N VAL A 26 35.26 24.42 -6.12
CA VAL A 26 34.72 23.23 -6.77
C VAL A 26 33.65 22.75 -5.83
N ILE A 27 32.40 23.11 -6.11
CA ILE A 27 31.29 22.49 -5.41
C ILE A 27 31.20 21.09 -6.03
N PRO A 28 31.39 20.03 -5.23
CA PRO A 28 31.37 18.70 -5.77
C PRO A 28 29.93 18.30 -6.11
N ASP A 29 29.83 17.50 -7.16
CA ASP A 29 28.64 16.90 -7.76
C ASP A 29 29.18 15.55 -8.28
N THR A 30 29.04 14.54 -7.42
CA THR A 30 29.78 13.27 -7.54
C THR A 30 29.21 12.38 -8.64
N ASP A 31 27.90 12.40 -8.84
CA ASP A 31 27.19 11.57 -9.81
C ASP A 31 26.81 12.31 -11.10
N GLY A 32 26.92 13.65 -11.11
CA GLY A 32 26.73 14.50 -12.27
C GLY A 32 25.27 14.75 -12.62
N ASP A 33 24.35 14.62 -11.67
CA ASP A 33 22.92 14.78 -11.91
C ASP A 33 22.46 16.26 -11.88
N GLY A 34 23.33 17.17 -11.41
CA GLY A 34 23.09 18.61 -11.32
C GLY A 34 22.71 19.12 -9.94
N VAL A 35 22.62 18.23 -8.95
CA VAL A 35 22.51 18.51 -7.52
C VAL A 35 23.92 18.46 -6.90
N LEU A 36 24.16 19.23 -5.85
CA LEU A 36 25.48 19.32 -5.23
C LEU A 36 25.54 18.34 -4.05
N ASP A 37 26.67 17.64 -3.85
CA ASP A 37 26.82 16.57 -2.84
C ASP A 37 26.30 16.94 -1.43
N ASN A 38 26.35 18.23 -1.06
CA ASN A 38 25.96 18.69 0.28
C ASN A 38 24.44 18.90 0.47
N VAL A 39 23.65 18.77 -0.60
CA VAL A 39 22.18 18.83 -0.63
C VAL A 39 21.58 17.69 -1.43
N ASP A 40 22.41 16.71 -1.80
CA ASP A 40 22.05 15.55 -2.60
C ASP A 40 21.69 14.37 -1.68
N ASN A 41 20.45 13.89 -1.77
CA ASN A 41 19.98 12.74 -1.00
C ASN A 41 20.46 11.39 -1.57
N CYS A 42 21.11 11.38 -2.74
CA CYS A 42 21.76 10.21 -3.34
C CYS A 42 23.11 10.55 -4.00
N VAL A 43 24.08 11.04 -3.23
CA VAL A 43 25.43 11.49 -3.66
C VAL A 43 26.14 10.65 -4.75
N ASN A 44 25.85 9.35 -4.88
CA ASN A 44 26.52 8.48 -5.85
C ASN A 44 25.63 8.00 -6.99
N ASP A 45 24.33 8.27 -6.98
CA ASP A 45 23.33 7.68 -7.86
C ASP A 45 22.40 8.76 -8.46
N PRO A 46 22.51 9.07 -9.77
CA PRO A 46 21.86 10.23 -10.36
C PRO A 46 20.35 10.30 -10.17
N ASN A 47 19.88 11.34 -9.49
CA ASN A 47 18.47 11.52 -9.15
C ASN A 47 18.05 13.01 -9.12
N LEU A 48 18.15 13.69 -10.26
CA LEU A 48 17.89 15.14 -10.43
C LEU A 48 16.61 15.69 -9.74
N LEU A 49 15.58 14.86 -9.58
CA LEU A 49 14.31 15.25 -8.95
C LEU A 49 14.33 15.19 -7.42
N GLN A 50 15.32 14.53 -6.82
CA GLN A 50 15.52 14.38 -5.38
C GLN A 50 14.22 13.94 -4.69
N LEU A 51 13.54 12.95 -5.31
CA LEU A 51 12.39 12.29 -4.67
C LEU A 51 12.89 11.54 -3.44
N ASP A 52 12.05 11.53 -2.41
CA ASP A 52 12.28 11.06 -1.05
C ASP A 52 10.87 10.86 -0.47
N THR A 53 10.31 9.69 -0.75
CA THR A 53 8.88 9.40 -0.60
C THR A 53 8.46 9.33 0.87
N ASP A 54 9.32 8.78 1.73
CA ASP A 54 9.13 8.67 3.17
C ASP A 54 9.71 9.85 3.99
N ALA A 55 10.48 10.72 3.35
CA ALA A 55 11.16 11.87 3.97
C ALA A 55 12.21 11.48 5.03
N ASP A 56 12.88 10.34 4.87
CA ASP A 56 13.94 9.88 5.78
C ASP A 56 15.31 10.55 5.50
N GLY A 57 15.44 11.16 4.31
CA GLY A 57 16.62 11.88 3.85
C GLY A 57 17.53 11.09 2.89
N GLN A 58 17.19 9.84 2.61
CA GLN A 58 17.68 9.05 1.49
C GLN A 58 16.70 9.22 0.31
N GLY A 59 17.21 9.35 -0.91
CA GLY A 59 16.33 9.52 -2.07
C GLY A 59 15.87 8.18 -2.64
N ASP A 60 14.70 8.14 -3.27
CA ASP A 60 14.10 6.90 -3.83
C ASP A 60 15.04 6.10 -4.77
N VAL A 61 16.07 6.74 -5.32
CA VAL A 61 17.04 6.08 -6.22
C VAL A 61 18.08 5.25 -5.46
N CYS A 62 18.38 5.63 -4.22
CA CYS A 62 19.39 5.00 -3.37
C CYS A 62 18.84 4.50 -2.03
N ASP A 63 17.53 4.62 -1.82
CA ASP A 63 16.79 3.89 -0.81
C ASP A 63 16.52 2.45 -1.25
N SER A 64 16.32 1.56 -0.29
CA SER A 64 15.89 0.19 -0.53
C SER A 64 14.44 -0.07 -0.11
N ASP A 65 13.79 0.88 0.54
CA ASP A 65 12.43 0.84 1.08
C ASP A 65 11.89 2.28 1.03
N ASN A 66 11.35 2.71 -0.12
CA ASN A 66 11.11 4.15 -0.33
C ASN A 66 9.93 4.72 0.47
N ASP A 67 9.05 3.89 1.01
CA ASP A 67 7.91 4.34 1.83
C ASP A 67 8.02 3.97 3.31
N ASN A 68 9.07 3.23 3.68
CA ASN A 68 9.47 2.88 5.04
C ASN A 68 8.38 2.10 5.80
N ASP A 69 7.62 1.27 5.09
CA ASP A 69 6.61 0.38 5.68
C ASP A 69 7.23 -0.89 6.32
N GLY A 70 8.47 -1.21 5.94
CA GLY A 70 9.24 -2.34 6.44
C GLY A 70 9.44 -3.49 5.45
N LEU A 71 8.85 -3.40 4.25
CA LEU A 71 9.18 -4.22 3.08
C LEU A 71 10.14 -3.45 2.18
N THR A 72 11.16 -4.14 1.67
CA THR A 72 12.02 -3.52 0.64
C THR A 72 11.30 -3.41 -0.69
N ASP A 73 11.68 -2.45 -1.54
CA ASP A 73 11.19 -2.30 -2.92
C ASP A 73 11.21 -3.62 -3.72
N MET A 74 12.17 -4.50 -3.41
CA MET A 74 12.31 -5.81 -4.04
C MET A 74 11.28 -6.83 -3.52
N GLU A 75 10.99 -6.81 -2.22
CA GLU A 75 9.97 -7.66 -1.60
C GLU A 75 8.58 -7.24 -2.07
N GLU A 76 8.32 -5.94 -2.13
CA GLU A 76 7.10 -5.37 -2.68
C GLU A 76 6.89 -5.72 -4.15
N ALA A 77 7.94 -5.61 -4.97
CA ALA A 77 7.88 -6.04 -6.37
C ALA A 77 7.54 -7.55 -6.54
N ILE A 78 7.83 -8.38 -5.53
CA ILE A 78 7.46 -9.80 -5.52
C ILE A 78 6.00 -9.99 -5.07
N LEU A 79 5.56 -9.22 -4.07
CA LEU A 79 4.19 -9.24 -3.54
C LEU A 79 3.19 -8.58 -4.49
N GLY A 80 3.67 -7.68 -5.36
CA GLY A 80 2.86 -6.93 -6.31
C GLY A 80 2.33 -5.61 -5.76
N THR A 81 2.83 -5.16 -4.61
CA THR A 81 2.52 -3.88 -3.97
C THR A 81 3.28 -2.71 -4.63
N ASP A 82 2.94 -1.47 -4.25
CA ASP A 82 3.53 -0.24 -4.80
C ASP A 82 4.63 0.33 -3.88
N PRO A 83 5.93 0.28 -4.28
CA PRO A 83 7.08 0.72 -3.45
C PRO A 83 7.18 2.18 -3.06
N LEU A 84 6.10 2.93 -3.25
CA LEU A 84 6.00 4.35 -2.93
C LEU A 84 4.77 4.61 -2.04
N LEU A 85 4.07 3.56 -1.62
CA LEU A 85 2.83 3.60 -0.86
C LEU A 85 2.86 2.52 0.22
N ALA A 86 3.13 2.94 1.45
CA ALA A 86 3.13 2.03 2.59
C ALA A 86 1.83 1.22 2.78
N ASP A 87 0.71 1.67 2.22
CA ASP A 87 -0.60 1.01 2.22
C ASP A 87 -1.10 1.00 0.77
N THR A 88 -0.85 -0.09 0.05
CA THR A 88 -1.04 -0.18 -1.41
C THR A 88 -2.51 -0.08 -1.81
N ASP A 89 -3.42 -0.67 -1.03
CA ASP A 89 -4.85 -0.73 -1.35
C ASP A 89 -5.74 0.25 -0.57
N ALA A 90 -5.11 1.02 0.32
CA ALA A 90 -5.65 2.17 1.05
C ALA A 90 -6.75 1.80 2.04
N ASP A 91 -6.61 0.67 2.72
CA ASP A 91 -7.60 0.12 3.65
C ASP A 91 -7.31 0.49 5.12
N GLY A 92 -6.10 0.97 5.40
CA GLY A 92 -5.63 1.40 6.71
C GLY A 92 -4.62 0.47 7.38
N LEU A 93 -4.22 -0.64 6.76
CA LEU A 93 -3.05 -1.44 7.13
C LEU A 93 -1.91 -1.17 6.16
N ASP A 94 -0.67 -1.21 6.65
CA ASP A 94 0.50 -1.15 5.77
C ASP A 94 0.85 -2.54 5.21
N ASP A 95 1.48 -2.60 4.03
CA ASP A 95 1.70 -3.85 3.29
C ASP A 95 2.57 -4.84 4.10
N PHE A 96 3.54 -4.32 4.86
CA PHE A 96 4.28 -5.11 5.84
C PHE A 96 3.39 -5.74 6.90
N THR A 97 2.47 -4.97 7.51
CA THR A 97 1.56 -5.46 8.55
C THR A 97 0.64 -6.54 8.00
N GLU A 98 0.16 -6.36 6.78
CA GLU A 98 -0.75 -7.33 6.14
C GLU A 98 -0.07 -8.67 5.89
N THR A 99 1.18 -8.64 5.46
CA THR A 99 1.97 -9.85 5.13
C THR A 99 2.72 -10.47 6.32
N ASN A 100 2.52 -9.97 7.54
CA ASN A 100 3.25 -10.40 8.73
C ASN A 100 2.34 -10.67 9.94
N MET A 101 1.07 -11.00 9.72
CA MET A 101 0.14 -11.30 10.82
C MET A 101 0.54 -12.57 11.58
N ASP A 102 1.16 -13.54 10.90
CA ASP A 102 1.65 -14.78 11.50
C ASP A 102 3.06 -14.67 12.15
N GLY A 103 3.71 -13.50 12.01
CA GLY A 103 5.06 -13.22 12.50
C GLY A 103 6.18 -13.74 11.59
N THR A 104 5.86 -14.16 10.36
CA THR A 104 6.81 -14.46 9.30
C THR A 104 6.71 -13.43 8.17
N PRO A 105 7.50 -12.34 8.25
CA PRO A 105 7.46 -11.31 7.23
C PRO A 105 7.76 -11.89 5.85
N THR A 106 7.07 -11.41 4.81
CA THR A 106 7.24 -11.79 3.39
C THR A 106 6.70 -13.17 2.96
N ASP A 107 6.07 -13.94 3.86
CA ASP A 107 5.41 -15.20 3.52
C ASP A 107 3.89 -15.07 3.56
N TYR A 108 3.30 -14.45 2.53
CA TYR A 108 1.84 -14.30 2.44
C TYR A 108 1.12 -15.65 2.53
N GLN A 109 0.41 -15.87 3.64
CA GLN A 109 -0.30 -17.09 3.94
C GLN A 109 -1.82 -16.87 3.91
N VAL A 110 -2.45 -17.40 2.87
CA VAL A 110 -3.91 -17.33 2.67
C VAL A 110 -4.67 -17.85 3.89
N GLY A 111 -5.57 -17.02 4.43
CA GLY A 111 -6.41 -17.33 5.58
C GLY A 111 -5.74 -17.11 6.94
N VAL A 112 -4.55 -16.51 6.95
CA VAL A 112 -3.86 -16.05 8.15
C VAL A 112 -3.48 -14.58 8.01
N ASP A 113 -2.92 -14.23 6.85
CA ASP A 113 -2.54 -12.87 6.49
C ASP A 113 -3.63 -12.20 5.65
N THR A 114 -3.63 -10.87 5.70
CA THR A 114 -4.43 -10.01 4.82
C THR A 114 -3.66 -9.75 3.54
N ASN A 115 -4.38 -9.49 2.46
CA ASN A 115 -3.83 -9.35 1.13
C ASN A 115 -3.59 -7.87 0.82
N PRO A 116 -2.33 -7.42 0.70
CA PRO A 116 -1.99 -6.00 0.54
C PRO A 116 -2.36 -5.39 -0.82
N ASN A 117 -3.14 -6.10 -1.62
CA ASN A 117 -3.67 -5.63 -2.89
C ASN A 117 -5.19 -5.79 -2.96
N ASN A 118 -5.83 -6.10 -1.85
CA ASN A 118 -7.25 -6.29 -1.74
C ASN A 118 -7.75 -5.76 -0.38
N PRO A 119 -8.40 -4.59 -0.36
CA PRO A 119 -8.68 -3.84 0.86
C PRO A 119 -9.80 -4.46 1.73
N ASP A 120 -10.21 -5.70 1.43
CA ASP A 120 -11.28 -6.50 2.05
C ASP A 120 -10.96 -7.96 1.69
N THR A 121 -10.02 -8.55 2.41
CA THR A 121 -9.36 -9.83 2.10
C THR A 121 -10.35 -10.97 1.99
N ASP A 122 -11.34 -11.01 2.87
CA ASP A 122 -12.31 -12.07 2.91
C ASP A 122 -13.62 -11.75 2.17
N GLY A 123 -13.81 -10.50 1.77
CA GLY A 123 -14.90 -10.04 0.93
C GLY A 123 -16.23 -9.91 1.66
N ASP A 124 -16.20 -9.67 2.98
CA ASP A 124 -17.41 -9.52 3.79
C ASP A 124 -18.00 -8.10 3.77
N GLY A 125 -17.26 -7.13 3.24
CA GLY A 125 -17.66 -5.73 3.09
C GLY A 125 -17.14 -4.79 4.17
N LEU A 126 -16.35 -5.28 5.13
CA LEU A 126 -15.47 -4.45 5.96
C LEU A 126 -14.07 -4.41 5.36
N LEU A 127 -13.37 -3.28 5.57
CA LEU A 127 -11.96 -3.19 5.15
C LEU A 127 -11.09 -3.87 6.19
N ASP A 128 -9.98 -4.50 5.81
CA ASP A 128 -9.13 -5.28 6.72
C ASP A 128 -8.62 -4.42 7.88
N GLY A 129 -8.24 -3.16 7.60
CA GLY A 129 -7.83 -2.18 8.60
C GLY A 129 -8.86 -1.80 9.66
N VAL A 130 -10.14 -2.14 9.46
CA VAL A 130 -11.21 -1.93 10.45
C VAL A 130 -11.92 -3.22 10.86
N ASP A 131 -11.67 -4.33 10.17
CA ASP A 131 -12.30 -5.61 10.42
C ASP A 131 -11.60 -6.35 11.58
N PRO A 132 -12.32 -6.72 12.66
CA PRO A 132 -11.77 -7.62 13.67
C PRO A 132 -11.45 -9.04 13.17
N TYR A 133 -11.96 -9.45 12.01
CA TYR A 133 -11.88 -10.80 11.46
C TYR A 133 -11.53 -10.87 9.95
N PRO A 134 -10.49 -10.16 9.49
CA PRO A 134 -10.25 -9.79 8.08
C PRO A 134 -9.92 -10.95 7.12
N VAL A 135 -9.85 -12.18 7.61
CA VAL A 135 -9.49 -13.37 6.81
C VAL A 135 -10.59 -14.44 6.85
N THR A 136 -11.74 -14.12 7.43
CA THR A 136 -12.84 -15.06 7.68
C THR A 136 -14.18 -14.50 7.20
N ALA A 137 -14.45 -14.75 5.92
CA ALA A 137 -15.62 -14.24 5.23
C ALA A 137 -16.92 -14.63 5.92
N LEU A 138 -17.82 -13.66 6.02
CA LEU A 138 -19.28 -13.78 5.86
C LEU A 138 -19.85 -15.18 6.18
N ASP A 139 -19.79 -15.55 7.46
CA ASP A 139 -20.03 -16.92 7.93
C ASP A 139 -21.38 -17.07 8.66
N GLY A 140 -22.08 -15.96 8.93
CA GLY A 140 -23.31 -15.93 9.71
C GLY A 140 -23.08 -15.87 11.22
N ASP A 141 -21.86 -15.61 11.68
CA ASP A 141 -21.56 -15.32 13.08
C ASP A 141 -21.89 -13.86 13.41
N LEU A 142 -22.95 -13.70 14.19
CA LEU A 142 -23.48 -12.41 14.65
C LEU A 142 -23.22 -12.19 16.14
N ALA A 143 -22.73 -13.20 16.86
CA ALA A 143 -22.75 -13.27 18.30
C ALA A 143 -21.35 -13.52 18.89
N PRO A 144 -20.97 -12.79 19.95
CA PRO A 144 -21.66 -11.66 20.57
C PRO A 144 -21.86 -10.42 19.67
N LEU A 145 -22.92 -9.65 19.96
CA LEU A 145 -23.19 -8.40 19.24
C LEU A 145 -21.99 -7.44 19.31
N GLY A 146 -21.54 -6.94 18.17
CA GLY A 146 -20.40 -6.05 18.00
C GLY A 146 -19.03 -6.70 18.22
N ALA A 147 -18.98 -8.01 18.49
CA ALA A 147 -17.76 -8.78 18.58
C ALA A 147 -18.11 -10.28 18.37
N PRO A 148 -18.39 -10.70 17.12
CA PRO A 148 -18.54 -12.12 16.75
C PRO A 148 -17.38 -12.95 17.31
N ASN A 149 -17.52 -14.26 17.50
CA ASN A 149 -16.52 -15.09 18.19
C ASN A 149 -15.93 -16.23 17.33
N GLY A 150 -16.23 -16.24 16.04
CA GLY A 150 -15.95 -17.29 15.07
C GLY A 150 -16.80 -18.55 15.24
N VAL A 151 -17.92 -18.50 15.95
CA VAL A 151 -18.75 -19.68 16.27
C VAL A 151 -20.22 -19.42 15.96
N ILE A 152 -20.67 -20.03 14.86
CA ILE A 152 -22.07 -20.02 14.46
C ILE A 152 -22.87 -21.00 15.35
N ASP A 153 -23.62 -20.46 16.30
CA ASP A 153 -24.49 -21.16 17.22
C ASP A 153 -25.91 -20.54 17.35
N VAL A 154 -26.67 -21.00 18.35
CA VAL A 154 -28.06 -20.55 18.55
C VAL A 154 -28.18 -19.06 18.91
N ALA A 155 -27.11 -18.42 19.37
CA ALA A 155 -27.05 -17.00 19.66
C ALA A 155 -27.12 -16.16 18.38
N ASP A 156 -26.51 -16.62 17.28
CA ASP A 156 -26.53 -15.95 15.97
C ASP A 156 -27.92 -15.94 15.37
N ILE A 157 -28.60 -17.08 15.44
CA ILE A 157 -30.02 -17.19 15.08
C ILE A 157 -30.85 -16.17 15.86
N LEU A 158 -30.56 -15.98 17.15
CA LEU A 158 -31.30 -15.04 17.98
C LEU A 158 -31.03 -13.59 17.59
N ILE A 159 -29.80 -13.24 17.19
CA ILE A 159 -29.47 -11.90 16.71
C ILE A 159 -30.11 -11.64 15.33
N ALA A 160 -29.96 -12.56 14.37
CA ALA A 160 -30.61 -12.47 13.07
C ALA A 160 -32.14 -12.34 13.18
N GLN A 161 -32.79 -13.10 14.07
CA GLN A 161 -34.23 -12.99 14.32
C GLN A 161 -34.62 -11.61 14.88
N ARG A 162 -33.77 -11.01 15.73
CA ARG A 162 -34.03 -9.67 16.28
C ARG A 162 -33.86 -8.59 15.23
N ILE A 163 -32.90 -8.74 14.32
CA ILE A 163 -32.71 -7.83 13.18
C ILE A 163 -33.89 -7.93 12.23
N LEU A 164 -34.27 -9.14 11.81
CA LEU A 164 -35.42 -9.41 10.95
C LEU A 164 -36.74 -8.91 11.56
N GLY A 165 -36.87 -9.02 12.89
CA GLY A 165 -38.03 -8.53 13.64
C GLY A 165 -38.03 -7.02 13.91
N GLY A 166 -37.00 -6.29 13.49
CA GLY A 166 -36.83 -4.85 13.75
C GLY A 166 -36.61 -4.50 15.23
N LEU A 167 -36.23 -5.48 16.05
CA LEU A 167 -35.91 -5.30 17.46
C LEU A 167 -34.44 -4.86 17.66
N LEU A 168 -33.60 -5.11 16.66
CA LEU A 168 -32.19 -4.73 16.63
C LEU A 168 -31.87 -4.10 15.27
N ILE A 169 -31.01 -3.09 15.26
CA ILE A 169 -30.45 -2.52 14.03
C ILE A 169 -29.05 -3.10 13.90
N ALA A 170 -28.80 -3.83 12.80
CA ALA A 170 -27.48 -4.36 12.51
C ALA A 170 -26.47 -3.22 12.36
N THR A 171 -25.30 -3.38 12.98
CA THR A 171 -24.11 -2.59 12.65
C THR A 171 -23.57 -3.01 11.28
N PRO A 172 -22.64 -2.23 10.70
CA PRO A 172 -21.94 -2.65 9.49
C PRO A 172 -21.31 -4.04 9.61
N LEU A 173 -20.70 -4.36 10.76
CA LEU A 173 -20.12 -5.68 11.04
C LEU A 173 -21.14 -6.80 11.05
N GLU A 174 -22.27 -6.62 11.74
CA GLU A 174 -23.31 -7.66 11.68
C GLU A 174 -23.91 -7.79 10.28
N LEU A 175 -23.99 -6.68 9.53
CA LEU A 175 -24.48 -6.71 8.16
C LEU A 175 -23.52 -7.47 7.24
N ALA A 176 -22.22 -7.21 7.37
CA ALA A 176 -21.14 -7.92 6.70
C ALA A 176 -21.24 -9.42 7.03
N HIS A 177 -21.12 -9.82 8.28
CA HIS A 177 -21.16 -11.25 8.64
C HIS A 177 -22.51 -11.94 8.37
N GLY A 178 -23.62 -11.18 8.44
CA GLY A 178 -24.98 -11.72 8.47
C GLY A 178 -25.72 -11.75 7.14
N ASP A 179 -25.28 -11.02 6.13
CA ASP A 179 -25.94 -10.92 4.83
C ASP A 179 -25.34 -11.92 3.83
N MET A 180 -25.80 -13.16 3.92
CA MET A 180 -25.29 -14.29 3.13
C MET A 180 -26.07 -14.53 1.83
N TYR A 181 -27.09 -13.72 1.55
CA TYR A 181 -27.99 -13.92 0.43
C TYR A 181 -28.20 -12.66 -0.41
N PRO A 182 -28.13 -12.76 -1.75
CA PRO A 182 -27.73 -13.92 -2.54
C PRO A 182 -26.27 -14.36 -2.33
N ALA A 183 -26.03 -15.68 -2.40
CA ALA A 183 -24.68 -16.22 -2.28
C ALA A 183 -23.73 -15.60 -3.33
N GLY A 184 -22.61 -15.04 -2.87
CA GLY A 184 -21.62 -14.35 -3.70
C GLY A 184 -22.04 -12.96 -4.19
N ALA A 185 -23.20 -12.46 -3.77
CA ALA A 185 -23.64 -11.08 -4.00
C ALA A 185 -24.66 -10.66 -2.91
N PRO A 186 -24.21 -10.47 -1.65
CA PRO A 186 -25.03 -9.94 -0.55
C PRO A 186 -25.83 -8.69 -0.95
N ASP A 187 -27.08 -8.57 -0.49
CA ASP A 187 -28.00 -7.52 -0.96
C ASP A 187 -28.10 -6.28 -0.03
N GLY A 188 -27.25 -6.24 0.98
CA GLY A 188 -27.17 -5.25 2.04
C GLY A 188 -28.22 -5.40 3.13
N VAL A 189 -28.88 -6.57 3.29
CA VAL A 189 -29.85 -6.80 4.38
C VAL A 189 -29.77 -8.21 4.98
N ILE A 190 -29.83 -8.28 6.32
CA ILE A 190 -30.05 -9.57 7.01
C ILE A 190 -31.54 -9.91 6.96
N GLY A 191 -31.91 -10.65 5.92
CA GLY A 191 -33.25 -11.08 5.60
C GLY A 191 -33.61 -12.48 6.10
N ILE A 192 -34.75 -12.98 5.62
CA ILE A 192 -35.22 -14.32 5.98
C ILE A 192 -34.40 -15.41 5.30
N GLN A 193 -33.82 -15.12 4.13
CA GLN A 193 -32.95 -16.05 3.42
C GLN A 193 -31.66 -16.28 4.22
N ASP A 194 -31.08 -15.23 4.76
CA ASP A 194 -29.89 -15.26 5.60
C ASP A 194 -30.14 -16.05 6.88
N LEU A 195 -31.26 -15.74 7.56
CA LEU A 195 -31.67 -16.50 8.74
C LEU A 195 -31.85 -18.00 8.45
N ILE A 196 -32.32 -18.37 7.26
CA ILE A 196 -32.41 -19.78 6.85
C ILE A 196 -31.01 -20.38 6.69
N ILE A 197 -30.06 -19.64 6.11
CA ILE A 197 -28.67 -20.07 5.97
C ILE A 197 -28.05 -20.27 7.36
N ILE A 198 -28.10 -19.27 8.25
CA ILE A 198 -27.59 -19.35 9.63
C ILE A 198 -28.20 -20.57 10.36
N GLN A 199 -29.52 -20.78 10.25
CA GLN A 199 -30.17 -21.93 10.88
C GLN A 199 -29.62 -23.28 10.40
N ASN A 200 -29.29 -23.40 9.12
CA ASN A 200 -28.72 -24.62 8.57
C ASN A 200 -27.26 -24.83 8.98
N LEU A 201 -26.52 -23.76 9.30
CA LEU A 201 -25.14 -23.83 9.77
C LEU A 201 -25.04 -24.27 11.25
N VAL A 202 -25.99 -23.86 12.09
CA VAL A 202 -26.04 -24.24 13.52
C VAL A 202 -26.42 -25.72 13.74
N SER A 203 -27.03 -26.38 12.75
CA SER A 203 -27.58 -27.73 12.88
C SER A 203 -27.10 -28.67 11.76
N PRO A 204 -25.98 -29.41 11.95
CA PRO A 204 -25.58 -30.47 11.02
C PRO A 204 -26.51 -31.70 11.05
#